data_AF-A0A7C5BU75-F1
#
_entry.id   AF-A0A7C5BU75-F1
#
_cell.length_a   1.000
_cell.length_b   1.000
_cell.length_c   1.000
_cell.angle_alpha   90.00
_cell.angle_beta   90.00
_cell.angle_gamma   90.00
#
_symmetry.space_group_name_H-M   'P 1'
#
loop_
_entity.id
_entity.type
_entity.pdbx_description
1 polymer ?
#
loop_
_entity_poly.entity_id
_entity_poly.type
_entity_poly.pdbx_seq_one_letter_code
_entity_poly.pdbx_strand_id
1 'polypeptide(L)'
;MRAAAEGGSGFRRRGRYRPHHKAQRRREAGSEHTGDSRRDVRWHRGRVHRGDQGPVIACVDSNIILDVVTNDPVFADQSEQLLGAVYDSGSLLICELVYAEIVPRFSTRERLDSGLSALGVRIVEGGADVAYLAGRKWAEYRAAGGSRERLLADFVIGAHALLRADCLLTRDRGFYRSYFPELRLMESRT
;
A
#
# COMPACT_ATOMS: atom_id res chain seq x y z
N MET A 1 36.45 24.16 4.03
CA MET A 1 35.61 24.54 5.16
C MET A 1 34.65 23.38 5.44
N ARG A 2 34.84 22.69 6.56
CA ARG A 2 34.12 21.48 7.00
C ARG A 2 32.90 21.85 7.86
N ALA A 3 31.84 21.04 7.79
CA ALA A 3 31.00 20.57 8.91
C ALA A 3 30.06 19.48 8.35
N ALA A 4 30.34 18.18 8.52
CA ALA A 4 30.13 17.35 9.70
C ALA A 4 28.65 16.91 9.86
N ALA A 5 28.34 15.70 9.38
CA ALA A 5 27.17 14.93 9.75
C ALA A 5 27.66 13.63 10.41
N GLU A 6 27.82 13.68 11.73
CA GLU A 6 27.97 12.52 12.60
C GLU A 6 27.09 12.72 13.83
N GLY A 7 26.41 11.66 14.27
CA GLY A 7 25.96 11.52 15.66
C GLY A 7 24.45 11.40 15.86
N GLY A 8 23.96 10.18 15.98
CA GLY A 8 22.57 9.87 16.36
C GLY A 8 22.36 8.39 16.67
N SER A 9 23.22 7.81 17.51
CA SER A 9 23.11 6.45 18.04
C SER A 9 21.93 6.32 19.00
N GLY A 10 21.05 5.32 18.83
CA GLY A 10 19.96 5.12 19.79
C GLY A 10 19.07 3.88 19.70
N PHE A 11 19.33 2.86 18.87
CA PHE A 11 18.52 1.63 18.92
C PHE A 11 19.15 0.59 19.86
N ARG A 12 18.66 0.54 21.10
CA ARG A 12 19.09 -0.45 22.11
C ARG A 12 18.66 -1.86 21.69
N ARG A 13 19.65 -2.73 21.50
CA ARG A 13 19.50 -4.18 21.27
C ARG A 13 18.96 -4.87 22.53
N ARG A 14 17.85 -5.64 22.41
CA ARG A 14 17.67 -6.96 23.05
C ARG A 14 16.68 -7.80 22.24
N GLY A 15 17.08 -9.01 21.84
CA GLY A 15 16.23 -10.00 21.17
C GLY A 15 16.94 -10.69 20.00
N ARG A 16 17.74 -11.73 20.28
CA ARG A 16 18.39 -12.57 19.25
C ARG A 16 17.32 -13.44 18.59
N TYR A 17 16.87 -13.08 17.38
CA TYR A 17 16.13 -13.98 16.52
C TYR A 17 17.10 -14.79 15.64
N ARG A 18 16.99 -16.12 15.70
CA ARG A 18 17.76 -17.07 14.87
C ARG A 18 16.89 -17.51 13.69
N PRO A 19 17.32 -17.34 12.44
CA PRO A 19 16.57 -17.82 11.29
C PRO A 19 16.79 -19.32 11.08
N HIS A 20 15.71 -20.08 10.96
CA HIS A 20 15.73 -21.45 10.46
C HIS A 20 15.67 -21.42 8.92
N HIS A 21 16.82 -21.66 8.29
CA HIS A 21 16.90 -22.00 6.87
C HIS A 21 16.29 -23.39 6.63
N LYS A 22 15.30 -23.47 5.72
CA LYS A 22 15.16 -24.63 4.85
C LYS A 22 14.97 -24.16 3.40
N ALA A 23 15.98 -24.47 2.61
CA ALA A 23 15.99 -24.30 1.16
C ALA A 23 15.20 -25.45 0.50
N GLN A 24 14.42 -25.16 -0.54
CA GLN A 24 14.19 -26.13 -1.60
C GLN A 24 13.76 -25.50 -2.94
N ARG A 25 14.74 -25.54 -3.85
CA ARG A 25 14.75 -25.69 -5.32
C ARG A 25 13.48 -25.46 -6.17
N ARG A 26 13.68 -24.62 -7.19
CA ARG A 26 12.95 -24.47 -8.47
C ARG A 26 12.77 -25.79 -9.25
N ARG A 27 11.65 -25.89 -9.98
CA ARG A 27 11.57 -26.43 -11.36
C ARG A 27 10.51 -25.66 -12.16
N GLU A 28 10.87 -25.30 -13.39
CA GLU A 28 10.02 -24.72 -14.45
C GLU A 28 9.43 -25.84 -15.31
N ALA A 29 8.23 -25.63 -15.85
CA ALA A 29 7.77 -26.09 -17.17
C ALA A 29 6.37 -25.49 -17.44
N GLY A 30 6.20 -24.84 -18.59
CA GLY A 30 4.93 -24.23 -19.01
C GLY A 30 4.06 -25.15 -19.86
N SER A 31 2.87 -24.64 -20.21
CA SER A 31 2.22 -24.90 -21.50
C SER A 31 1.06 -23.91 -21.72
N GLU A 32 1.00 -23.35 -22.91
CA GLU A 32 -0.09 -22.54 -23.44
C GLU A 32 -1.39 -23.34 -23.58
N HIS A 33 -2.54 -22.69 -23.34
CA HIS A 33 -3.80 -23.06 -23.98
C HIS A 33 -4.71 -21.84 -24.19
N THR A 34 -5.07 -21.66 -25.46
CA THR A 34 -6.06 -20.75 -26.01
C THR A 34 -7.49 -21.21 -25.69
N GLY A 35 -8.42 -20.27 -25.52
CA GLY A 35 -9.87 -20.58 -25.54
C GLY A 35 -10.76 -19.75 -24.62
N ASP A 36 -11.20 -18.60 -25.13
CA ASP A 36 -12.59 -18.09 -25.20
C ASP A 36 -13.57 -18.13 -23.99
N SER A 37 -14.37 -17.05 -23.97
CA SER A 37 -15.74 -16.93 -23.45
C SER A 37 -15.97 -16.57 -21.98
N ARG A 38 -16.10 -15.25 -21.77
CA ARG A 38 -17.22 -14.58 -21.09
C ARG A 38 -17.92 -15.42 -20.00
N ARG A 39 -17.47 -15.26 -18.77
CA ARG A 39 -18.30 -15.52 -17.59
C ARG A 39 -18.31 -14.29 -16.71
N ASP A 40 -19.51 -13.73 -16.57
CA ASP A 40 -19.90 -12.76 -15.56
C ASP A 40 -19.37 -13.18 -14.19
N VAL A 41 -18.33 -12.51 -13.71
CA VAL A 41 -17.88 -12.65 -12.32
C VAL A 41 -18.67 -11.65 -11.49
N ARG A 42 -19.84 -12.11 -11.05
CA ARG A 42 -20.65 -11.47 -10.03
C ARG A 42 -19.90 -11.53 -8.70
N TRP A 43 -19.19 -10.44 -8.36
CA TRP A 43 -18.49 -10.31 -7.08
C TRP A 43 -19.49 -10.13 -5.94
N HIS A 44 -19.96 -11.25 -5.38
CA HIS A 44 -20.66 -11.26 -4.10
C HIS A 44 -19.63 -11.24 -2.97
N ARG A 45 -19.18 -10.05 -2.53
CA ARG A 45 -18.63 -9.91 -1.17
C ARG A 45 -19.79 -9.55 -0.24
N GLY A 46 -20.20 -10.54 0.57
CA GLY A 46 -21.21 -10.37 1.60
C GLY A 46 -20.81 -9.30 2.60
N ARG A 47 -21.71 -8.35 2.87
CA ARG A 47 -21.60 -7.42 4.00
C ARG A 47 -21.74 -8.21 5.30
N VAL A 48 -20.78 -8.06 6.21
CA VAL A 48 -20.93 -8.47 7.61
C VAL A 48 -20.97 -7.23 8.49
N HIS A 49 -22.04 -7.09 9.28
CA HIS A 49 -22.21 -6.03 10.27
C HIS A 49 -21.54 -6.40 11.61
N ARG A 50 -20.60 -5.54 12.01
CA ARG A 50 -20.24 -5.05 13.36
C ARG A 50 -20.35 -6.02 14.56
N GLY A 51 -19.19 -6.55 14.97
CA GLY A 51 -18.92 -7.09 16.31
C GLY A 51 -17.72 -8.02 16.25
N ASP A 52 -16.54 -7.52 16.65
CA ASP A 52 -15.20 -8.11 16.43
C ASP A 52 -14.75 -8.07 14.95
N GLN A 53 -13.99 -7.03 14.59
CA GLN A 53 -13.44 -6.93 13.23
C GLN A 53 -12.27 -7.90 13.18
N GLY A 54 -12.46 -9.04 12.52
CA GLY A 54 -11.35 -9.91 12.16
C GLY A 54 -10.24 -9.16 11.41
N PRO A 55 -9.12 -9.84 11.12
CA PRO A 55 -7.95 -9.22 10.50
C PRO A 55 -8.30 -8.31 9.32
N VAL A 56 -7.88 -7.03 9.39
CA VAL A 56 -8.09 -6.06 8.32
C VAL A 56 -6.91 -6.10 7.35
N ILE A 57 -7.20 -6.22 6.06
CA ILE A 57 -6.21 -6.01 5.00
C ILE A 57 -6.29 -4.55 4.57
N ALA A 58 -5.20 -3.82 4.68
CA ALA A 58 -5.17 -2.40 4.37
C ALA A 58 -4.09 -2.09 3.34
N CYS A 59 -4.46 -1.38 2.27
CA CYS A 59 -3.49 -0.79 1.35
C CYS A 59 -2.95 0.50 1.96
N VAL A 60 -1.66 0.76 1.74
CA VAL A 60 -0.96 1.94 2.23
C VAL A 60 -0.58 2.82 1.04
N ASP A 61 -0.97 4.08 1.10
CA ASP A 61 -0.55 5.11 0.15
C ASP A 61 0.90 5.53 0.43
N SER A 62 1.59 6.06 -0.59
CA SER A 62 2.97 6.53 -0.48
C SER A 62 3.11 7.63 0.57
N ASN A 63 2.13 8.53 0.67
CA ASN A 63 2.18 9.64 1.64
C ASN A 63 2.37 9.13 3.08
N ILE A 64 1.65 8.07 3.49
CA ILE A 64 1.76 7.48 4.83
C ILE A 64 3.16 6.94 5.10
N ILE A 65 3.74 6.19 4.14
CA ILE A 65 5.09 5.64 4.29
C ILE A 65 6.12 6.76 4.33
N LEU A 66 5.98 7.75 3.45
CA LEU A 66 6.91 8.87 3.35
C LEU A 66 6.92 9.70 4.64
N ASP A 67 5.75 10.00 5.21
CA ASP A 67 5.65 10.77 6.45
C ASP A 67 6.48 10.12 7.58
N VAL A 68 6.40 8.80 7.74
CA VAL A 68 7.16 8.04 8.75
C VAL A 68 8.64 7.97 8.38
N VAL A 69 8.97 7.62 7.14
CA VAL A 69 10.37 7.47 6.69
C VAL A 69 11.14 8.80 6.80
N THR A 70 10.46 9.93 6.61
CA THR A 70 11.07 11.26 6.67
C THR A 70 10.96 11.91 8.03
N ASN A 71 10.28 11.28 8.99
CA ASN A 71 9.92 11.89 10.27
C ASN A 71 9.27 13.27 10.06
N ASP A 72 8.23 13.29 9.22
CA ASP A 72 7.50 14.52 8.89
C ASP A 72 6.92 15.14 10.18
N PRO A 73 7.22 16.41 10.49
CA PRO A 73 6.88 17.02 11.77
C PRO A 73 5.38 17.27 11.96
N VAL A 74 4.57 17.14 10.91
CA VAL A 74 3.13 17.37 10.95
C VAL A 74 2.38 16.04 10.89
N PHE A 75 2.84 15.10 10.08
CA PHE A 75 2.06 13.92 9.70
C PHE A 75 2.58 12.60 10.25
N ALA A 76 3.84 12.52 10.71
CA ALA A 76 4.45 11.25 11.13
C ALA A 76 3.62 10.55 12.22
N ASP A 77 3.25 11.26 13.30
CA ASP A 77 2.48 10.70 14.41
C ASP A 77 1.15 10.07 13.94
N GLN A 78 0.43 10.76 13.04
CA GLN A 78 -0.84 10.27 12.53
C GLN A 78 -0.65 9.06 11.60
N SER A 79 0.38 9.09 10.76
CA SER A 79 0.73 7.99 9.86
C SER A 79 1.19 6.75 10.63
N GLU A 80 1.96 6.92 11.71
CA GLU A 80 2.35 5.84 12.62
C GLU A 80 1.13 5.22 13.33
N GLN A 81 0.18 6.04 13.79
CA GLN A 81 -1.06 5.54 14.40
C GLN A 81 -1.90 4.71 13.42
N LEU A 82 -2.00 5.15 12.16
CA LEU A 82 -2.70 4.41 11.11
C LEU A 82 -2.05 3.05 10.83
N LEU A 83 -0.73 3.02 10.69
CA LEU A 83 0.03 1.78 10.49
C LEU A 83 -0.10 0.84 11.70
N GLY A 84 0.06 1.39 12.91
CA GLY A 84 -0.04 0.65 14.17
C GLY A 84 -1.42 0.03 14.39
N ALA A 85 -2.50 0.69 13.95
CA ALA A 85 -3.86 0.17 14.06
C ALA A 85 -4.10 -1.13 13.26
N VAL A 86 -3.25 -1.43 12.27
CA VAL A 86 -3.32 -2.65 11.45
C VAL A 86 -2.21 -3.64 11.80
N TYR A 87 -1.06 -3.16 12.28
CA TYR A 87 0.16 -3.95 12.45
C TYR A 87 -0.03 -5.25 13.24
N ASP A 88 -0.73 -5.20 14.38
CA ASP A 88 -0.84 -6.35 15.30
C ASP A 88 -1.86 -7.41 14.87
N SER A 89 -2.86 -7.03 14.08
CA SER A 89 -4.04 -7.88 13.83
C SER A 89 -4.40 -8.05 12.36
N GLY A 90 -3.74 -7.32 11.46
CA GLY A 90 -4.09 -7.24 10.05
C GLY A 90 -2.94 -7.51 9.08
N SER A 91 -3.04 -6.94 7.89
CA SER A 91 -2.01 -7.02 6.85
C SER A 91 -1.91 -5.69 6.12
N LEU A 92 -0.68 -5.19 5.96
CA LEU A 92 -0.39 -3.99 5.20
C LEU A 92 0.08 -4.36 3.80
N LEU A 93 -0.53 -3.77 2.79
CA LEU A 93 -0.22 -4.00 1.38
C LEU A 93 0.17 -2.70 0.67
N ILE A 94 1.02 -2.80 -0.34
CA ILE A 94 1.28 -1.72 -1.31
C ILE A 94 1.24 -2.27 -2.73
N CYS A 95 0.96 -1.39 -3.70
CA CYS A 95 1.16 -1.69 -5.11
C CYS A 95 2.57 -1.32 -5.58
N GLU A 96 2.90 -1.69 -6.81
CA GLU A 96 4.19 -1.44 -7.44
C GLU A 96 4.47 0.05 -7.63
N LEU A 97 3.43 0.89 -7.80
CA LEU A 97 3.60 2.34 -7.91
C LEU A 97 3.97 2.98 -6.58
N VAL A 98 3.33 2.56 -5.48
CA VAL A 98 3.73 3.03 -4.14
C VAL A 98 5.17 2.62 -3.84
N TYR A 99 5.54 1.38 -4.16
CA TYR A 99 6.92 0.93 -4.05
C TYR A 99 7.87 1.82 -4.86
N ALA A 100 7.53 2.14 -6.12
CA ALA A 100 8.35 3.00 -6.97
C ALA A 100 8.48 4.44 -6.41
N GLU A 101 7.41 5.00 -5.84
CA GLU A 101 7.40 6.37 -5.29
C GLU A 101 8.28 6.53 -4.05
N ILE A 102 8.43 5.48 -3.24
CA ILE A 102 9.24 5.54 -2.02
C ILE A 102 10.73 5.25 -2.27
N VAL A 103 11.09 4.61 -3.38
CA VAL A 103 12.49 4.27 -3.74
C VAL A 103 13.47 5.44 -3.55
N PRO A 104 13.19 6.68 -4.01
CA PRO A 104 14.14 7.78 -3.88
C PRO A 104 14.52 8.16 -2.44
N ARG A 105 13.77 7.69 -1.43
CA ARG A 105 14.09 7.93 -0.02
C ARG A 105 15.05 6.92 0.58
N PHE A 106 15.42 5.88 -0.15
CA PHE A 106 16.30 4.81 0.32
C PHE A 106 17.59 4.78 -0.48
N SER A 107 18.72 4.60 0.21
CA SER A 107 20.03 4.56 -0.45
C SER A 107 20.30 3.25 -1.20
N THR A 108 19.63 2.16 -0.81
CA THR A 108 19.72 0.87 -1.49
C THR A 108 18.38 0.14 -1.44
N ARG A 109 18.19 -0.81 -2.36
CA ARG A 109 17.01 -1.68 -2.40
C ARG A 109 16.87 -2.51 -1.12
N GLU A 110 17.98 -3.02 -0.59
CA GLU A 110 17.98 -3.88 0.61
C GLU A 110 17.45 -3.12 1.83
N ARG A 111 17.76 -1.82 1.95
CA ARG A 111 17.23 -0.97 3.04
C ARG A 111 15.74 -0.73 2.90
N LEU A 112 15.25 -0.52 1.68
CA LEU A 112 13.83 -0.37 1.39
C LEU A 112 13.09 -1.68 1.72
N ASP A 113 13.52 -2.80 1.14
CA ASP A 113 12.88 -4.10 1.31
C ASP A 113 12.89 -4.54 2.78
N SER A 114 13.99 -4.31 3.50
CA SER A 114 14.07 -4.62 4.94
C SER A 114 13.17 -3.71 5.78
N GLY A 115 13.06 -2.42 5.42
CA GLY A 115 12.17 -1.48 6.11
C GLY A 115 10.70 -1.85 5.94
N LEU A 116 10.27 -2.15 4.71
CA LEU A 116 8.93 -2.64 4.42
C LEU A 116 8.64 -3.95 5.16
N SER A 117 9.59 -4.89 5.16
CA SER A 117 9.45 -6.15 5.88
C SER A 117 9.34 -5.96 7.41
N ALA A 118 10.06 -4.99 7.99
CA ALA A 118 9.96 -4.68 9.42
C ALA A 118 8.58 -4.10 9.79
N LEU A 119 7.97 -3.34 8.89
CA LEU A 119 6.61 -2.82 8.99
C LEU A 119 5.53 -3.87 8.64
N GLY A 120 5.90 -5.09 8.23
CA GLY A 120 4.95 -6.11 7.80
C GLY A 120 4.23 -5.78 6.48
N VAL A 121 4.78 -4.84 5.70
CA VAL A 121 4.21 -4.40 4.42
C VAL A 121 4.59 -5.39 3.32
N ARG A 122 3.59 -5.83 2.56
CA ARG A 122 3.77 -6.72 1.39
C ARG A 122 3.43 -6.00 0.10
N ILE A 123 4.22 -6.25 -0.94
CA ILE A 123 3.89 -5.80 -2.30
C ILE A 123 2.91 -6.82 -2.89
N VAL A 124 1.77 -6.34 -3.37
CA VAL A 124 0.77 -7.17 -4.07
C VAL A 124 0.53 -6.56 -5.43
N GLU A 125 0.67 -7.38 -6.47
CA GLU A 125 0.53 -6.90 -7.85
C GLU A 125 -0.91 -6.48 -8.19
N GLY A 126 -1.04 -5.44 -8.99
CA GLY A 126 -2.33 -4.91 -9.39
C GLY A 126 -3.06 -5.79 -10.40
N GLY A 127 -2.42 -6.09 -11.53
CA GLY A 127 -3.05 -6.81 -12.64
C GLY A 127 -3.94 -5.94 -13.54
N ALA A 128 -4.54 -6.57 -14.56
CA ALA A 128 -5.30 -5.88 -15.60
C ALA A 128 -6.64 -5.28 -15.10
N ASP A 129 -7.27 -5.89 -14.09
CA ASP A 129 -8.50 -5.42 -13.46
C ASP A 129 -8.29 -4.08 -12.73
N VAL A 130 -7.19 -3.97 -11.97
CA VAL A 130 -6.76 -2.71 -11.34
C VAL A 130 -6.47 -1.64 -12.40
N ALA A 131 -5.69 -1.98 -13.42
CA ALA A 131 -5.36 -1.04 -14.50
C ALA A 131 -6.62 -0.55 -15.25
N TYR A 132 -7.56 -1.45 -15.53
CA TYR A 132 -8.82 -1.12 -16.18
C TYR A 132 -9.65 -0.14 -15.34
N LEU A 133 -9.86 -0.46 -14.05
CA LEU A 133 -10.62 0.40 -13.15
C LEU A 133 -9.96 1.78 -12.99
N ALA A 134 -8.64 1.82 -12.83
CA ALA A 134 -7.88 3.06 -12.76
C ALA A 134 -8.06 3.92 -14.01
N GLY A 135 -7.98 3.31 -15.20
CA GLY A 135 -8.20 4.00 -16.49
C GLY A 135 -9.60 4.58 -16.63
N ARG A 136 -10.62 3.87 -16.13
CA ARG A 136 -12.00 4.36 -16.09
C ARG A 136 -12.15 5.58 -15.20
N LYS A 137 -11.61 5.52 -13.97
CA LYS A 137 -11.64 6.64 -13.02
C LYS A 137 -10.81 7.84 -13.50
N TRP A 138 -9.69 7.58 -14.16
CA TRP A 138 -8.90 8.62 -14.82
C TRP A 138 -9.69 9.33 -15.93
N ALA A 139 -10.40 8.57 -16.78
CA ALA A 139 -11.23 9.17 -17.82
C ALA A 139 -12.34 10.05 -17.24
N GLU A 140 -13.00 9.60 -16.16
CA GLU A 140 -14.00 10.37 -15.40
C GLU A 140 -13.39 11.69 -14.87
N TYR A 141 -12.23 11.61 -14.23
CA TYR A 141 -11.48 12.78 -13.73
C TYR A 141 -11.18 13.80 -14.83
N ARG A 142 -10.68 13.32 -15.97
CA ARG A 142 -10.31 14.17 -17.11
C ARG A 142 -11.52 14.83 -17.76
N ALA A 143 -12.66 14.13 -17.82
CA ALA A 143 -13.90 14.67 -18.36
C ALA A 143 -14.52 15.74 -17.45
N ALA A 144 -14.38 15.61 -16.12
CA ALA A 144 -14.89 16.57 -15.14
C ALA A 144 -14.09 17.89 -15.08
N GLY A 145 -13.11 18.10 -15.98
CA GLY A 145 -12.26 19.28 -15.96
C GLY A 145 -11.29 19.32 -14.78
N GLY A 146 -10.94 18.16 -14.21
CA GLY A 146 -10.05 18.04 -13.05
C GLY A 146 -8.77 18.87 -13.23
N SER A 147 -8.32 19.49 -12.14
CA SER A 147 -7.04 20.20 -12.11
C SER A 147 -5.95 19.25 -12.62
N ARG A 148 -4.95 19.72 -13.36
CA ARG A 148 -3.88 18.82 -13.88
C ARG A 148 -2.93 18.32 -12.77
N GLU A 149 -3.39 18.31 -11.53
CA GLU A 149 -2.62 18.03 -10.32
C GLU A 149 -2.58 16.54 -9.98
N ARG A 150 -3.63 15.77 -10.30
CA ARG A 150 -3.66 14.33 -10.05
C ARG A 150 -2.99 13.54 -11.17
N LEU A 151 -2.24 12.52 -10.79
CA LEU A 151 -1.52 11.63 -11.69
C LEU A 151 -2.33 10.34 -11.89
N LEU A 152 -2.11 9.64 -13.01
CA LEU A 152 -2.70 8.31 -13.23
C LEU A 152 -2.36 7.35 -12.09
N ALA A 153 -1.19 7.51 -11.47
CA ALA A 153 -0.74 6.73 -10.31
C ALA A 153 -1.75 6.77 -9.14
N ASP A 154 -2.31 7.94 -8.82
CA ASP A 154 -3.31 8.10 -7.75
C ASP A 154 -4.54 7.20 -7.99
N PHE A 155 -4.95 7.06 -9.25
CA PHE A 155 -6.09 6.22 -9.63
C PHE A 155 -5.74 4.74 -9.59
N VAL A 156 -4.50 4.37 -9.92
CA VAL A 156 -4.01 3.00 -9.76
C VAL A 156 -3.96 2.61 -8.29
N ILE A 157 -3.50 3.50 -7.40
CA ILE A 157 -3.48 3.27 -5.95
C ILE A 157 -4.91 3.09 -5.42
N GLY A 158 -5.84 3.97 -5.79
CA GLY A 158 -7.24 3.87 -5.37
C GLY A 158 -7.93 2.60 -5.87
N ALA A 159 -7.71 2.24 -7.15
CA ALA A 159 -8.25 1.01 -7.74
C ALA A 159 -7.65 -0.24 -7.09
N HIS A 160 -6.34 -0.23 -6.82
CA HIS A 160 -5.65 -1.32 -6.14
C HIS A 160 -6.21 -1.53 -4.75
N ALA A 161 -6.35 -0.46 -3.96
CA ALA A 161 -6.93 -0.53 -2.63
C ALA A 161 -8.37 -1.07 -2.64
N LEU A 162 -9.19 -0.62 -3.60
CA LEU A 162 -10.58 -1.06 -3.71
C LEU A 162 -10.72 -2.55 -4.08
N LEU A 163 -9.79 -3.09 -4.88
CA LEU A 163 -9.87 -4.47 -5.36
C LEU A 163 -9.06 -5.47 -4.52
N ARG A 164 -8.01 -5.03 -3.83
CA ARG A 164 -7.05 -5.90 -3.12
C ARG A 164 -7.11 -5.80 -1.59
N ALA A 165 -7.76 -4.79 -1.04
CA ALA A 165 -7.82 -4.55 0.41
C ALA A 165 -9.23 -4.21 0.91
N ASP A 166 -9.37 -4.13 2.23
CA ASP A 166 -10.60 -3.73 2.91
C ASP A 166 -10.66 -2.22 3.16
N CYS A 167 -9.50 -1.55 3.18
CA CYS A 167 -9.38 -0.10 3.29
C CYS A 167 -8.07 0.46 2.72
N LEU A 168 -8.01 1.79 2.57
CA LEU A 168 -6.82 2.57 2.25
C LEU A 168 -6.39 3.45 3.43
N LEU A 169 -5.10 3.47 3.73
CA LEU A 169 -4.44 4.43 4.60
C LEU A 169 -3.85 5.53 3.72
N THR A 170 -4.35 6.76 3.85
CA THR A 170 -3.92 7.90 3.04
C THR A 170 -4.25 9.23 3.72
N ARG A 171 -3.45 10.27 3.46
CA ARG A 171 -3.78 11.65 3.80
C ARG A 171 -4.74 12.31 2.81
N ASP A 172 -4.77 11.86 1.56
CA ASP A 172 -5.52 12.46 0.44
C ASP A 172 -7.01 12.09 0.44
N ARG A 173 -7.65 12.13 1.61
CA ARG A 173 -9.01 11.59 1.84
C ARG A 173 -10.06 12.19 0.92
N GLY A 174 -9.99 13.50 0.66
CA GLY A 174 -10.96 14.21 -0.17
C GLY A 174 -10.96 13.72 -1.61
N PHE A 175 -9.78 13.46 -2.16
CA PHE A 175 -9.63 12.92 -3.52
C PHE A 175 -10.24 11.52 -3.62
N TYR A 176 -9.83 10.60 -2.74
CA TYR A 176 -10.31 9.22 -2.80
C TYR A 176 -11.81 9.12 -2.51
N ARG A 177 -12.37 9.92 -1.59
CA ARG A 177 -13.83 9.97 -1.37
C ARG A 177 -14.61 10.41 -2.61
N SER A 178 -14.03 11.28 -3.44
CA SER A 178 -14.70 11.83 -4.62
C SER A 178 -14.72 10.83 -5.78
N TYR A 179 -13.62 10.10 -6.01
CA TYR A 179 -13.47 9.22 -7.19
C TYR A 179 -13.65 7.73 -6.88
N PHE A 180 -13.50 7.33 -5.62
CA PHE A 180 -13.68 5.97 -5.11
C PHE A 180 -14.62 5.96 -3.90
N PRO A 181 -15.91 6.34 -4.04
CA PRO A 181 -16.84 6.45 -2.91
C PRO A 181 -17.08 5.11 -2.20
N GLU A 182 -16.84 3.98 -2.86
CA GLU A 182 -16.92 2.64 -2.28
C GLU A 182 -15.67 2.25 -1.47
N LEU A 183 -14.57 2.99 -1.62
CA LEU A 183 -13.32 2.72 -0.92
C LEU A 183 -13.39 3.21 0.53
N ARG A 184 -13.28 2.27 1.46
CA ARG A 184 -13.17 2.59 2.88
C ARG A 184 -11.81 3.23 3.15
N LEU A 185 -11.81 4.43 3.74
CA LEU A 185 -10.60 5.11 4.20
C LEU A 185 -10.44 4.94 5.71
N MET A 186 -9.29 4.46 6.14
CA MET A 186 -8.99 4.31 7.57
C MET A 186 -8.79 5.67 8.23
N GLU A 187 -9.28 5.86 9.45
CA GLU A 187 -9.13 7.09 10.23
C GLU A 187 -8.29 6.80 11.46
N SER A 188 -7.35 7.68 11.79
CA SER A 188 -6.70 7.64 13.09
C SER A 188 -7.74 7.99 14.15
N ARG A 189 -7.80 7.22 15.23
CA ARG A 189 -8.63 7.60 16.37
C ARG A 189 -7.94 8.77 17.06
N THR A 190 -8.61 9.91 17.10
CA THR A 190 -8.17 11.10 17.84
C THR A 190 -8.22 10.84 19.35
#